data_AF-A0A395I2U6-F1
#
_entry.id   AF-A0A395I2U6-F1
#
_cell.length_a   1.000
_cell.length_b   1.000
_cell.length_c   1.000
_cell.angle_alpha   90.00
_cell.angle_beta   90.00
_cell.angle_gamma   90.00
#
_symmetry.space_group_name_H-M   'P 1'
#
loop_
_entity.id
_entity.type
_entity.pdbx_description
1 polymer ?
#
loop_
_entity_poly.entity_id
_entity_poly.type
_entity_poly.pdbx_seq_one_letter_code
_entity_poly.pdbx_strand_id
1 'polypeptide(L)'
;MTTSTFWHAFPDFQPNPAARITEEFKRLAAHRGWKSGSRTWRKRWNAFTNIEYDRIIGSSLTSLGSWNELCAMLSLPGPFPSITQCKKALSKVYVNLVDVVECRALGIKPKRFKSVAQLASYTRKTGKFFNRDLAKQDMLLRVLLRKLL
;
A
#
# COMPACT_ATOMS: atom_id res chain seq x y z
N MET A 1 -17.57 8.17 -2.63
CA MET A 1 -16.31 7.51 -2.23
C MET A 1 -16.26 7.50 -0.71
N THR A 2 -16.14 6.32 -0.08
CA THR A 2 -16.07 6.21 1.38
C THR A 2 -14.77 6.81 1.90
N THR A 3 -14.88 7.76 2.82
CA THR A 3 -13.73 8.36 3.52
C THR A 3 -13.08 7.31 4.41
N SER A 4 -11.75 7.36 4.56
CA SER A 4 -11.05 6.46 5.47
C SER A 4 -11.56 6.64 6.90
N THR A 5 -11.91 5.55 7.56
CA THR A 5 -12.32 5.57 8.98
C THR A 5 -11.19 6.04 9.89
N PHE A 6 -9.93 5.99 9.43
CA PHE A 6 -8.79 6.55 10.15
C PHE A 6 -8.96 8.04 10.46
N TRP A 7 -9.55 8.82 9.56
CA TRP A 7 -9.69 10.26 9.73
C TRP A 7 -10.72 10.64 10.79
N HIS A 8 -11.68 9.77 11.13
CA HIS A 8 -12.69 10.04 12.15
C HIS A 8 -12.10 10.28 13.55
N ALA A 9 -10.88 9.79 13.81
CA ALA A 9 -10.17 10.07 15.07
C ALA A 9 -9.60 11.50 15.14
N PHE A 10 -9.74 12.32 14.08
CA PHE A 10 -9.11 13.62 13.93
C PHE A 10 -10.10 14.64 13.32
N PRO A 11 -11.19 15.01 14.00
CA PRO A 11 -12.25 15.85 13.44
C PRO A 11 -11.80 17.28 13.06
N ASP A 12 -10.74 17.78 13.69
CA ASP A 12 -10.08 19.05 13.40
C ASP A 12 -9.10 18.99 12.21
N PHE A 13 -8.94 17.84 11.56
CA PHE A 13 -8.11 17.67 10.38
C PHE A 13 -8.95 17.32 9.14
N GLN A 14 -8.87 18.15 8.10
CA GLN A 14 -9.63 17.96 6.86
C GLN A 14 -8.73 17.34 5.77
N PRO A 15 -8.81 16.03 5.47
CA PRO A 15 -7.98 15.39 4.45
C PRO A 15 -8.38 15.82 3.03
N ASN A 16 -7.40 15.99 2.15
CA ASN A 16 -7.64 16.18 0.72
C ASN A 16 -7.75 14.80 0.03
N PRO A 17 -8.93 14.39 -0.45
CA PRO A 17 -9.13 13.08 -1.06
C PRO A 17 -8.41 12.91 -2.41
N ALA A 18 -8.05 14.01 -3.09
CA ALA A 18 -7.30 13.97 -4.34
C ALA A 18 -5.77 13.91 -4.13
N ALA A 19 -5.30 14.11 -2.90
CA ALA A 19 -3.88 14.04 -2.57
C ALA A 19 -3.41 12.59 -2.34
N ARG A 20 -2.10 12.42 -2.41
CA ARG A 20 -1.43 11.18 -2.03
C ARG A 20 -1.68 10.88 -0.55
N ILE A 21 -2.17 9.68 -0.25
CA ILE A 21 -2.46 9.24 1.13
C ILE A 21 -1.24 9.38 2.04
N THR A 22 -0.04 9.20 1.50
CA THR A 22 1.21 9.33 2.25
C THR A 22 1.54 10.78 2.62
N GLU A 23 1.20 11.73 1.75
CA GLU A 23 1.36 13.17 2.03
C GLU A 23 0.33 13.65 3.05
N GLU A 24 -0.91 13.17 2.95
CA GLU A 24 -1.96 13.50 3.91
C GLU A 24 -1.66 12.98 5.32
N PHE A 25 -1.11 11.77 5.44
CA PHE A 25 -0.62 11.29 6.72
C PHE A 25 0.49 12.18 7.29
N LYS A 26 1.47 12.58 6.46
CA LYS A 26 2.57 13.46 6.90
C LYS A 26 2.02 14.81 7.37
N ARG A 27 1.02 15.36 6.66
CA ARG A 27 0.35 16.61 7.03
C ARG A 27 -0.37 16.50 8.38
N LEU A 28 -1.12 15.42 8.60
CA LEU A 28 -1.72 15.14 9.91
C LEU A 28 -0.65 14.98 11.00
N ALA A 29 0.42 14.25 10.70
CA ALA A 29 1.46 13.99 11.67
C ALA A 29 2.22 15.28 12.06
N ALA A 30 2.43 16.20 11.12
CA ALA A 30 2.93 17.55 11.41
C ALA A 30 1.94 18.35 12.27
N HIS A 31 0.65 18.34 11.93
CA HIS A 31 -0.44 18.98 12.71
C HIS A 31 -0.49 18.47 14.16
N ARG A 32 -0.15 17.21 14.39
CA ARG A 32 -0.12 16.57 15.72
C ARG A 32 1.25 16.57 16.40
N GLY A 33 2.28 17.14 15.79
CA GLY A 33 3.64 17.13 16.32
C GLY A 33 4.27 15.74 16.43
N TRP A 34 3.82 14.75 15.65
CA TRP A 34 4.42 13.42 15.63
C TRP A 34 5.75 13.47 14.87
N LYS A 35 6.86 13.36 15.60
CA LYS A 35 8.20 13.31 15.00
C LYS A 35 8.33 12.06 14.11
N SER A 36 8.86 12.23 12.91
CA SER A 36 9.12 11.11 11.98
C SER A 36 9.97 10.03 12.66
N GLY A 37 9.59 8.76 12.50
CA GLY A 37 10.29 7.63 13.12
C GLY A 37 10.05 7.44 14.63
N SER A 38 9.35 8.37 15.30
CA SER A 38 8.95 8.19 16.70
C SER A 38 8.03 6.98 16.89
N ARG A 39 7.89 6.50 18.14
CA ARG A 39 6.97 5.40 18.47
C ARG A 39 5.53 5.74 18.06
N THR A 40 5.08 6.96 18.34
CA THR A 40 3.74 7.45 17.98
C THR A 40 3.56 7.52 16.47
N TRP A 41 4.54 8.07 15.74
CA TRP A 41 4.52 8.10 14.27
C TRP A 41 4.35 6.71 13.70
N ARG A 42 5.20 5.75 14.09
CA ARG A 42 5.15 4.38 13.58
C ARG A 42 3.84 3.68 13.91
N LYS A 43 3.33 3.86 15.14
CA LYS A 43 2.04 3.30 15.56
C LYS A 43 0.89 3.84 14.71
N ARG A 44 0.84 5.16 14.51
CA ARG A 44 -0.22 5.81 13.72
C ARG A 44 -0.09 5.50 12.24
N TRP A 45 1.13 5.47 11.71
CA TRP A 45 1.43 5.08 10.33
C TRP A 45 0.94 3.67 10.04
N ASN A 46 1.30 2.71 10.89
CA ASN A 46 0.85 1.33 10.74
C ASN A 46 -0.68 1.26 10.75
N ALA A 47 -1.35 1.86 11.75
CA ALA A 47 -2.81 1.88 11.80
C ALA A 47 -3.43 2.47 10.52
N PHE A 48 -2.89 3.59 10.03
CA PHE A 48 -3.33 4.23 8.81
C PHE A 48 -3.17 3.35 7.58
N THR A 49 -1.95 2.85 7.32
CA THR A 49 -1.68 2.04 6.12
C THR A 49 -2.49 0.76 6.09
N ASN A 50 -2.81 0.20 7.25
CA ASN A 50 -3.65 -1.00 7.37
C ASN A 50 -5.09 -0.71 6.96
N ILE A 51 -5.68 0.36 7.51
CA ILE A 51 -7.04 0.78 7.16
C ILE A 51 -7.13 1.12 5.67
N GLU A 52 -6.13 1.83 5.12
CA GLU A 52 -6.08 2.15 3.70
C GLU A 52 -5.94 0.90 2.82
N TYR A 53 -5.11 -0.06 3.24
CA TYR A 53 -4.96 -1.32 2.53
C TYR A 53 -6.27 -2.11 2.50
N ASP A 54 -6.96 -2.28 3.62
CA ASP A 54 -8.22 -3.02 3.68
C ASP A 54 -9.31 -2.33 2.84
N ARG A 55 -9.36 -0.99 2.91
CA ARG A 55 -10.28 -0.15 2.14
C ARG A 55 -10.08 -0.26 0.63
N ILE A 56 -8.82 -0.23 0.17
CA ILE A 56 -8.50 -0.10 -1.27
C ILE A 56 -8.19 -1.45 -1.92
N ILE A 57 -7.56 -2.37 -1.20
CA ILE A 57 -7.07 -3.64 -1.71
C ILE A 57 -7.83 -4.82 -1.11
N GLY A 58 -7.91 -4.91 0.22
CA GLY A 58 -8.42 -6.09 0.93
C GLY A 58 -9.84 -6.48 0.52
N SER A 59 -10.74 -5.51 0.40
CA SER A 59 -12.12 -5.75 -0.07
C SER A 59 -12.24 -6.05 -1.57
N SER A 60 -11.20 -5.74 -2.37
CA SER A 60 -11.27 -5.79 -3.84
C SER A 60 -10.79 -7.11 -4.45
N LEU A 61 -9.96 -7.91 -3.75
CA LEU A 61 -9.26 -9.07 -4.34
C LEU A 61 -10.00 -10.41 -4.21
N THR A 62 -11.30 -10.41 -4.47
CA THR A 62 -12.18 -11.59 -4.29
C THR A 62 -12.39 -12.41 -5.56
N SER A 63 -12.03 -11.89 -6.73
CA SER A 63 -12.32 -12.52 -8.04
C SER A 63 -11.10 -12.56 -8.98
N LEU A 64 -11.08 -13.48 -9.95
CA LEU A 64 -10.01 -13.52 -10.97
C LEU A 64 -9.84 -12.18 -11.71
N GLY A 65 -10.95 -11.47 -11.98
CA GLY A 65 -10.94 -10.15 -12.61
C GLY A 65 -10.11 -9.15 -11.80
N SER A 66 -10.39 -9.03 -10.50
CA SER A 66 -9.65 -8.11 -9.62
C SER A 66 -8.15 -8.42 -9.51
N TRP A 67 -7.78 -9.70 -9.58
CA TRP A 67 -6.38 -10.13 -9.63
C TRP A 67 -5.71 -9.77 -10.96
N ASN A 68 -6.44 -9.89 -12.07
CA ASN A 68 -5.96 -9.48 -13.39
C ASN A 68 -5.82 -7.96 -13.52
N GLU A 69 -6.73 -7.18 -12.95
CA GLU A 69 -6.62 -5.72 -12.87
C GLU A 69 -5.34 -5.30 -12.12
N LEU A 70 -5.06 -5.94 -10.98
CA LEU A 70 -3.83 -5.68 -10.23
C LEU A 70 -2.58 -6.04 -11.06
N CYS A 71 -2.63 -7.14 -11.81
CA CYS A 71 -1.55 -7.51 -12.73
C CYS A 71 -1.36 -6.47 -13.84
N ALA A 72 -2.45 -6.00 -14.46
CA ALA A 72 -2.43 -4.98 -15.51
C ALA A 72 -1.90 -3.62 -15.00
N MET A 73 -2.31 -3.20 -13.80
CA MET A 73 -1.78 -2.02 -13.13
C MET A 73 -0.27 -2.09 -12.95
N LEU A 74 0.24 -3.29 -12.64
CA LEU A 74 1.66 -3.59 -12.53
C LEU A 74 2.34 -3.91 -13.86
N SER A 75 1.65 -3.69 -14.98
CA SER A 75 2.16 -3.91 -16.35
C SER A 75 2.75 -5.31 -16.52
N LEU A 76 2.03 -6.31 -16.03
CA LEU A 76 2.29 -7.73 -16.27
C LEU A 76 1.56 -8.16 -17.55
N PRO A 77 2.08 -9.16 -18.29
CA PRO A 77 1.61 -9.54 -19.62
C PRO A 77 0.30 -10.35 -19.62
N GLY A 78 -0.58 -10.14 -18.64
CA GLY A 78 -1.86 -10.82 -18.55
C GLY A 78 -2.84 -10.42 -19.66
N PRO A 79 -4.09 -10.89 -19.59
CA PRO A 79 -4.71 -11.54 -18.44
C PRO A 79 -4.23 -12.99 -18.23
N PHE A 80 -4.18 -13.42 -16.98
CA PHE A 80 -3.91 -14.81 -16.61
C PHE A 80 -5.23 -15.57 -16.39
N PRO A 81 -5.30 -16.87 -16.77
CA PRO A 81 -6.48 -17.70 -16.61
C PRO A 81 -6.80 -18.12 -15.17
N SER A 82 -5.94 -17.84 -14.18
CA SER A 82 -6.23 -18.18 -12.77
C SER A 82 -5.56 -17.26 -11.75
N ILE A 83 -6.16 -17.18 -10.55
CA ILE A 83 -5.63 -16.40 -9.42
C ILE A 83 -4.22 -16.88 -9.05
N THR A 84 -3.98 -18.19 -9.12
CA THR A 84 -2.66 -18.78 -8.86
C THR A 84 -1.60 -18.26 -9.83
N GLN A 85 -1.95 -18.11 -11.11
CA GLN A 85 -1.02 -17.56 -12.11
C GLN A 85 -0.80 -16.05 -11.92
N CYS A 86 -1.84 -15.29 -11.57
CA CYS A 86 -1.69 -13.89 -11.15
C CYS A 86 -0.70 -13.77 -9.98
N LYS A 87 -0.91 -14.57 -8.91
CA LYS A 87 -0.02 -14.61 -7.75
C LYS A 87 1.42 -14.96 -8.14
N LYS A 88 1.61 -15.94 -9.01
CA LYS A 88 2.94 -16.32 -9.52
C LYS A 88 3.62 -15.18 -10.26
N ALA A 89 2.90 -14.46 -11.13
CA ALA A 89 3.44 -13.31 -11.85
C ALA A 89 3.78 -12.15 -10.91
N LEU A 90 2.87 -11.82 -9.99
CA LEU A 90 3.05 -10.79 -8.97
C LEU A 90 4.25 -11.05 -8.05
N SER A 91 4.52 -12.32 -7.71
CA SER A 91 5.65 -12.71 -6.86
C SER A 91 7.03 -12.33 -7.43
N LYS A 92 7.11 -12.05 -8.74
CA LYS A 92 8.34 -11.67 -9.45
C LYS A 92 8.52 -10.15 -9.52
N VAL A 93 7.56 -9.37 -9.05
CA VAL A 93 7.57 -7.92 -9.14
C VAL A 93 8.08 -7.33 -7.83
N TYR A 94 9.01 -6.37 -7.92
CA TYR A 94 9.43 -5.57 -6.76
C TYR A 94 8.69 -4.24 -6.78
N VAL A 95 7.77 -4.06 -5.83
CA VAL A 95 6.98 -2.82 -5.66
C VAL A 95 6.85 -2.48 -4.19
N ASN A 96 6.69 -1.19 -3.89
CA ASN A 96 6.32 -0.77 -2.54
C ASN A 96 4.80 -0.87 -2.39
N LEU A 97 4.34 -1.53 -1.34
CA LEU A 97 2.91 -1.77 -1.17
C LEU A 97 2.12 -0.50 -0.87
N VAL A 98 2.68 0.44 -0.12
CA VAL A 98 2.04 1.74 0.12
C VAL A 98 1.84 2.48 -1.20
N ASP A 99 2.80 2.38 -2.13
CA ASP A 99 2.63 2.91 -3.48
C ASP A 99 1.53 2.18 -4.25
N VAL A 100 1.37 0.86 -4.12
CA VAL A 100 0.27 0.11 -4.76
C VAL A 100 -1.08 0.61 -4.26
N VAL A 101 -1.24 0.77 -2.95
CA VAL A 101 -2.47 1.29 -2.33
C VAL A 101 -2.75 2.72 -2.83
N GLU A 102 -1.76 3.61 -2.74
CA GLU A 102 -1.85 5.00 -3.17
C GLU A 102 -2.16 5.12 -4.68
N CYS A 103 -1.48 4.35 -5.51
CA CYS A 103 -1.64 4.41 -6.95
C CYS A 103 -2.98 3.83 -7.40
N ARG A 104 -3.48 2.78 -6.73
CA ARG A 104 -4.83 2.26 -6.98
C ARG A 104 -5.90 3.28 -6.64
N ALA A 105 -5.77 3.99 -5.51
CA ALA A 105 -6.71 5.05 -5.13
C ALA A 105 -6.73 6.21 -6.14
N LEU A 106 -5.57 6.54 -6.73
CA LEU A 106 -5.42 7.64 -7.68
C LEU A 106 -5.61 7.23 -9.16
N GLY A 107 -5.83 5.94 -9.45
CA GLY A 107 -5.93 5.43 -10.82
C GLY A 107 -4.62 5.53 -11.64
N ILE A 108 -3.47 5.56 -10.98
CA ILE A 108 -2.14 5.66 -11.62
C ILE A 108 -1.34 4.35 -11.46
N LYS A 109 -0.20 4.25 -12.15
CA LYS A 109 0.68 3.08 -12.05
C LYS A 109 1.74 3.24 -10.98
N PRO A 110 1.95 2.26 -10.08
CA PRO A 110 3.00 2.31 -9.09
C PRO A 110 4.37 2.05 -9.70
N LYS A 111 5.41 2.55 -9.03
CA LYS A 111 6.80 2.35 -9.44
C LYS A 111 7.22 0.89 -9.22
N ARG A 112 7.76 0.27 -10.27
CA ARG A 112 8.45 -1.03 -10.19
C ARG A 112 9.94 -0.84 -10.01
N PHE A 113 10.54 -1.71 -9.23
CA PHE A 113 11.98 -1.75 -8.98
C PHE A 113 12.60 -2.94 -9.69
N LYS A 114 13.86 -2.82 -10.10
CA LYS A 114 14.60 -3.90 -10.77
C LYS A 114 15.13 -4.94 -9.77
N SER A 115 15.26 -4.55 -8.49
CA SER A 115 15.78 -5.44 -7.45
C SER A 115 15.18 -5.11 -6.08
N VAL A 116 15.29 -6.09 -5.17
CA VAL A 116 14.97 -5.93 -3.74
C VAL A 116 15.78 -4.81 -3.10
N ALA A 117 17.06 -4.68 -3.44
CA ALA A 117 17.93 -3.63 -2.88
C ALA A 117 17.42 -2.22 -3.25
N GLN A 118 16.98 -2.02 -4.49
CA GLN A 118 16.39 -0.76 -4.93
C GLN A 118 15.07 -0.47 -4.20
N LEU A 119 14.20 -1.48 -4.06
CA LEU A 119 12.96 -1.36 -3.31
C LEU A 119 13.23 -1.01 -1.83
N ALA A 120 14.19 -1.67 -1.20
CA ALA A 120 14.56 -1.42 0.20
C ALA A 120 15.15 -0.02 0.40
N SER A 121 16.06 0.41 -0.49
CA SER A 121 16.61 1.77 -0.47
C SER A 121 15.52 2.83 -0.61
N TYR A 122 14.62 2.66 -1.58
CA TYR A 122 13.46 3.54 -1.77
C TYR A 122 12.55 3.56 -0.54
N THR A 123 12.22 2.40 0.02
CA THR A 123 11.35 2.28 1.19
C THR A 123 11.94 3.00 2.40
N ARG A 124 13.25 2.85 2.65
CA ARG A 124 13.96 3.58 3.73
C ARG A 124 13.99 5.09 3.47
N LYS A 125 14.32 5.51 2.25
CA LYS A 125 14.41 6.93 1.87
C LYS A 125 13.06 7.64 2.01
N THR A 126 11.98 6.97 1.64
CA THR A 126 10.63 7.56 1.65
C THR A 126 9.87 7.35 2.97
N GLY A 127 10.31 6.42 3.81
CA GLY A 127 9.61 6.03 5.02
C GLY A 127 8.32 5.23 4.76
N LYS A 128 8.07 4.78 3.52
CA LYS A 128 6.86 4.06 3.11
C LYS A 128 6.87 2.59 3.55
N PHE A 129 7.00 2.35 4.84
CA PHE A 129 6.98 1.02 5.43
C PHE A 129 5.57 0.45 5.47
N PHE A 130 5.44 -0.86 5.38
CA PHE A 130 4.17 -1.54 5.60
C PHE A 130 4.33 -2.59 6.70
N ASN A 131 3.36 -2.69 7.61
CA ASN A 131 3.45 -3.59 8.75
C ASN A 131 3.40 -5.07 8.29
N ARG A 132 4.41 -5.85 8.66
CA ARG A 132 4.53 -7.27 8.30
C ARG A 132 3.57 -8.19 9.04
N ASP A 133 3.03 -7.78 10.19
CA ASP A 133 2.16 -8.68 10.95
C ASP A 133 0.82 -8.91 10.25
N LEU A 134 0.30 -7.91 9.53
CA LEU A 134 -0.81 -8.09 8.59
C LEU A 134 -0.39 -8.89 7.36
N ALA A 135 0.87 -8.78 6.95
CA ALA A 135 1.39 -9.55 5.83
C ALA A 135 1.38 -11.06 6.04
N LYS A 136 1.29 -11.52 7.29
CA LYS A 136 1.18 -12.94 7.62
C LYS A 136 -0.25 -13.45 7.44
N GLN A 137 -1.25 -12.59 7.55
CA GLN A 137 -2.68 -12.95 7.51
C GLN A 137 -3.25 -12.85 6.09
N ASP A 138 -2.77 -11.90 5.29
CA ASP A 138 -3.29 -11.66 3.94
C ASP A 138 -2.50 -12.43 2.86
N MET A 139 -3.22 -13.18 2.01
CA MET A 139 -2.65 -14.00 0.94
C MET A 139 -1.91 -13.20 -0.15
N LEU A 140 -2.36 -11.99 -0.49
CA LEU A 140 -1.67 -11.09 -1.42
C LEU A 140 -0.38 -10.55 -0.81
N LEU A 141 -0.44 -10.14 0.46
CA LEU A 141 0.73 -9.64 1.16
C LEU A 141 1.84 -10.70 1.23
N ARG A 142 1.49 -11.98 1.44
CA ARG A 142 2.43 -13.10 1.36
C ARG A 142 3.08 -13.26 -0.02
N VAL A 143 2.41 -12.82 -1.09
CA VAL A 143 2.92 -12.88 -2.46
C VAL A 143 3.83 -11.71 -2.77
N LEU A 144 3.43 -10.48 -2.41
CA LEU A 144 4.15 -9.24 -2.75
C LEU A 144 5.27 -8.88 -1.78
N LEU A 145 5.16 -9.21 -0.49
CA LEU A 145 6.11 -8.79 0.55
C LEU A 145 7.26 -9.79 0.77
N ARG A 146 7.48 -10.74 -0.16
CA ARG A 146 8.43 -11.84 0.02
C ARG A 146 9.87 -11.44 0.33
N LYS A 147 10.28 -10.17 0.13
CA LYS A 147 11.67 -9.74 0.33
C LYS A 147 11.82 -8.26 0.71
N LEU A 148 11.09 -7.77 1.70
CA LEU A 148 11.64 -6.68 2.51
C LEU A 148 12.12 -7.35 3.79
N LEU A 149 13.44 -7.60 3.88
CA LEU A 149 14.13 -8.08 5.08
C LEU A 149 14.03 -7.07 6.20
#